data_AF-A0A5K0Z4J8-F1
#
_entry.id   AF-A0A5K0Z4J8-F1
#
_cell.length_a   1.000
_cell.length_b   1.000
_cell.length_c   1.000
_cell.angle_alpha   90.00
_cell.angle_beta   90.00
_cell.angle_gamma   90.00
#
_symmetry.space_group_name_H-M   'P 1'
#
loop_
_entity.id
_entity.type
_entity.pdbx_description
1 polymer ?
#
loop_
_entity_poly.entity_id
_entity_poly.type
_entity_poly.pdbx_seq_one_letter_code
_entity_poly.pdbx_strand_id
1 'polypeptide(L)'
;PEVDRLASMAGKYKVYLVMGVIERAGYTLYCTVLFFDAQGQYLGKHRKLMPTALERVIWGFGDGSSIPVFGTPVGKIGALICWENRMPLLRTAMYAK
;
A
#
# COMPACT_ATOMS: atom_id res chain seq x y z
N PRO A 1 16.06 6.09 -1.16
CA PRO A 1 16.27 7.34 -0.40
C PRO A 1 15.01 7.84 0.31
N GLU A 2 13.92 8.04 -0.45
CA GLU A 2 12.66 8.57 0.07
C GLU A 2 11.98 7.59 1.03
N VAL A 3 11.97 6.30 0.66
CA VAL A 3 11.46 5.19 1.47
C VAL A 3 12.30 5.04 2.76
N ASP A 4 13.63 5.11 2.66
CA ASP A 4 14.53 5.02 3.82
C ASP A 4 14.30 6.16 4.81
N ARG A 5 13.98 7.36 4.32
CA ARG A 5 13.64 8.51 5.15
C ARG A 5 12.32 8.32 5.89
N LEU A 6 11.30 7.78 5.22
CA LEU A 6 10.01 7.44 5.84
C LEU A 6 10.19 6.33 6.90
N ALA A 7 10.97 5.30 6.58
CA ALA A 7 11.29 4.20 7.47
C ALA A 7 12.03 4.69 8.74
N SER A 8 13.06 5.53 8.56
CA SER A 8 13.79 6.16 9.67
C SER A 8 12.88 7.02 10.54
N MET A 9 11.94 7.75 9.94
CA MET A 9 10.95 8.55 10.67
C MET A 9 10.01 7.67 11.51
N ALA A 10 9.48 6.59 10.94
CA ALA A 10 8.65 5.62 11.65
C ALA A 10 9.38 5.01 12.86
N GLY A 11 10.63 4.58 12.66
CA GLY A 11 11.48 4.02 13.72
C GLY A 11 11.90 5.01 14.80
N LYS A 12 12.10 6.29 14.44
CA LYS A 12 12.44 7.37 15.38
C LYS A 12 11.28 7.68 16.33
N TYR A 13 10.06 7.77 15.80
CA TYR A 13 8.87 8.14 16.58
C TYR A 13 8.11 6.94 17.14
N LYS A 14 8.56 5.71 16.86
CA LYS A 14 7.93 4.46 17.31
C LYS A 14 6.47 4.34 16.86
N VAL A 15 6.23 4.67 15.59
CA VAL A 15 4.88 4.64 15.00
C VAL A 15 4.82 3.66 13.85
N TYR A 16 3.69 2.95 13.71
CA TYR A 16 3.34 2.28 12.46
C TYR A 16 2.93 3.35 11.44
N LEU A 17 3.53 3.32 10.26
CA LEU A 17 3.29 4.32 9.22
C LEU A 17 2.71 3.68 7.97
N VAL A 18 1.55 4.18 7.54
CA VAL A 18 0.93 3.83 6.26
C VAL A 18 0.94 5.08 5.39
N MET A 19 1.55 5.01 4.20
CA MET A 19 1.82 6.20 3.38
C MET A 19 1.42 5.96 1.92
N GLY A 20 0.54 6.80 1.39
CA GLY A 20 0.22 6.84 -0.04
C GLY A 20 1.32 7.55 -0.83
N VAL A 21 1.75 6.96 -1.94
CA VAL A 21 2.78 7.48 -2.84
C VAL A 21 2.43 7.21 -4.30
N ILE A 22 3.04 7.97 -5.20
CA ILE A 22 3.12 7.61 -6.62
C ILE A 22 4.51 7.05 -6.86
N GLU A 23 4.61 5.75 -7.15
CA GLU A 23 5.89 5.12 -7.47
C GLU A 23 6.08 5.00 -8.98
N ARG A 24 7.33 5.10 -9.42
CA ARG A 24 7.73 4.89 -10.81
C ARG A 24 8.52 3.58 -10.92
N ALA A 25 8.12 2.69 -11.82
CA ALA A 25 8.91 1.53 -12.21
C ALA A 25 9.06 1.53 -13.74
N GLY A 26 10.31 1.63 -14.22
CA GLY A 26 10.57 1.94 -15.63
C GLY A 26 9.90 3.26 -16.03
N TYR A 27 9.05 3.21 -17.05
CA TYR A 27 8.29 4.35 -17.56
C TYR A 27 6.83 4.37 -17.09
N THR A 28 6.44 3.49 -16.15
CA THR A 28 5.08 3.39 -15.65
C THR A 28 4.98 3.97 -14.24
N LEU A 29 3.91 4.73 -13.99
CA LEU A 29 3.55 5.25 -12.66
C LEU A 29 2.49 4.35 -12.02
N TYR A 30 2.55 4.16 -10.70
CA TYR A 30 1.58 3.37 -9.95
C TYR A 30 1.11 4.13 -8.72
N CYS A 31 -0.21 4.16 -8.52
CA CYS A 31 -0.80 4.59 -7.26
C CYS A 31 -0.60 3.50 -6.22
N THR A 32 0.18 3.79 -5.18
CA THR A 32 0.72 2.78 -4.26
C THR A 32 0.57 3.24 -2.82
N VAL A 33 0.36 2.29 -1.90
CA VAL A 33 0.47 2.51 -0.46
C VAL A 33 1.62 1.67 0.11
N LEU A 34 2.42 2.28 0.97
CA LEU A 34 3.57 1.68 1.66
C LEU A 34 3.24 1.45 3.13
N PHE A 35 3.86 0.43 3.73
CA PHE A 35 3.70 0.09 5.15
C PHE A 35 5.07 0.01 5.84
N PHE A 36 5.15 0.59 7.03
CA PHE A 36 6.34 0.54 7.89
C PHE A 36 5.95 0.21 9.33
N ASP A 37 6.82 -0.53 10.02
CA ASP A 37 6.65 -0.82 11.45
C ASP A 37 7.24 0.27 12.36
N ALA A 38 6.98 0.14 13.67
CA ALA A 38 7.48 1.05 14.70
C ALA A 38 9.00 0.93 14.94
N GLN A 39 9.66 -0.06 14.35
CA GLN A 39 11.12 -0.25 14.36
C GLN A 39 11.76 0.42 13.13
N GLY A 40 10.97 0.97 12.23
CA GLY A 40 11.43 1.60 11.00
C GLY A 40 11.78 0.60 9.91
N GLN A 41 11.21 -0.60 9.92
CA GLN A 41 11.33 -1.55 8.83
C GLN A 41 10.23 -1.32 7.79
N TYR A 42 10.60 -1.51 6.52
CA TYR A 42 9.64 -1.53 5.42
C TYR A 42 8.97 -2.91 5.35
N LEU A 43 7.65 -2.94 5.56
CA LEU A 43 6.87 -4.18 5.58
C LEU A 43 6.42 -4.61 4.18
N GLY A 44 6.14 -3.64 3.30
CA GLY A 44 5.72 -3.91 1.94
C GLY A 44 4.86 -2.80 1.34
N LYS A 45 4.23 -3.13 0.21
CA LYS A 45 3.38 -2.20 -0.54
C LYS A 45 2.19 -2.89 -1.19
N HIS A 46 1.22 -2.08 -1.55
CA HIS A 46 0.08 -2.46 -2.38
C HIS A 46 -0.08 -1.44 -3.51
N ARG A 47 -0.11 -1.92 -4.76
CA ARG A 47 -0.46 -1.11 -5.94
C ARG A 47 -1.95 -1.20 -6.18
N LYS A 48 -2.60 -0.06 -6.45
CA LYS A 48 -4.01 0.00 -6.84
C LYS A 48 -4.27 -0.95 -8.00
N LEU A 49 -5.14 -1.93 -7.79
CA LEU A 49 -5.48 -3.00 -8.73
C LEU A 49 -6.03 -2.44 -10.05
N MET A 50 -6.96 -1.48 -9.95
CA MET A 50 -7.65 -0.90 -11.10
C MET A 50 -7.83 0.62 -10.91
N PRO A 51 -7.05 1.44 -11.64
CA PRO A 51 -7.28 2.88 -11.70
C PRO A 51 -8.69 3.21 -12.23
N THR A 52 -9.25 4.29 -11.72
CA THR A 52 -10.64 4.71 -11.96
C THR A 52 -10.70 5.75 -13.07
N ALA A 53 -11.53 5.51 -14.09
CA ALA A 53 -11.77 6.44 -15.19
C ALA A 53 -10.46 6.96 -15.83
N LEU A 54 -10.26 8.29 -15.82
CA LEU A 54 -9.11 8.96 -16.46
C LEU A 54 -7.76 8.62 -15.82
N GLU A 55 -7.74 8.11 -14.59
CA GLU A 55 -6.50 7.63 -13.96
C GLU A 55 -5.82 6.54 -14.80
N ARG A 56 -6.58 5.77 -15.61
CA ARG A 56 -6.06 4.71 -16.49
C ARG A 56 -5.14 5.22 -17.60
N VAL A 57 -5.16 6.51 -17.88
CA VAL A 57 -4.29 7.14 -18.88
C VAL A 57 -2.87 7.35 -18.31
N ILE A 58 -2.72 7.42 -16.98
CA ILE A 58 -1.46 7.79 -16.32
C ILE A 58 -0.91 6.70 -15.40
N TRP A 59 -1.76 5.86 -14.82
CA TRP A 59 -1.35 4.85 -13.85
C TRP A 59 -1.49 3.43 -14.40
N GLY A 60 -0.49 2.61 -14.11
CA GLY A 60 -0.50 1.18 -14.38
C GLY A 60 -1.42 0.42 -13.43
N PHE A 61 -1.80 -0.78 -13.84
CA PHE A 61 -2.60 -1.71 -13.06
C PHE A 61 -1.72 -2.45 -12.04
N GLY A 62 -2.22 -2.58 -10.81
CA GLY A 62 -1.67 -3.51 -9.83
C GLY A 62 -2.03 -4.95 -10.16
N ASP A 63 -1.45 -5.88 -9.42
CA ASP A 63 -1.78 -7.30 -9.50
C ASP A 63 -2.38 -7.79 -8.17
N GLY A 64 -3.25 -8.81 -8.24
CA GLY A 64 -3.85 -9.40 -7.05
C GLY A 64 -2.87 -10.19 -6.19
N SER A 65 -1.62 -10.36 -6.64
CA SER A 65 -0.58 -11.08 -5.91
C SER A 65 -0.14 -10.32 -4.63
N SER A 66 -0.37 -9.01 -4.60
CA SER A 66 0.15 -8.09 -3.58
C SER A 66 -0.95 -7.30 -2.87
N ILE A 67 -1.84 -8.00 -2.17
CA ILE A 67 -2.85 -7.41 -1.26
C ILE A 67 -2.45 -7.72 0.20
N PRO A 68 -1.40 -7.11 0.75
CA PRO A 68 -0.86 -7.50 2.04
C PRO A 68 -1.77 -7.13 3.22
N VAL A 69 -1.76 -8.00 4.22
CA VAL A 69 -2.26 -7.71 5.57
C VAL A 69 -1.13 -8.06 6.52
N PHE A 70 -0.71 -7.10 7.32
CA PHE A 70 0.41 -7.25 8.25
C PHE A 70 -0.10 -7.46 9.66
N GLY A 71 0.35 -8.54 10.30
CA GLY A 71 0.12 -8.76 11.73
C GLY A 71 1.03 -7.84 12.54
N THR A 72 0.44 -7.05 13.44
CA THR A 72 1.17 -6.16 14.35
C THR A 72 0.64 -6.34 15.78
N PRO A 73 1.36 -5.90 16.82
CA PRO A 73 0.87 -5.92 18.20
C PRO A 73 -0.40 -5.10 18.43
N VAL A 74 -0.74 -4.15 17.54
CA VAL A 74 -1.99 -3.36 17.62
C VAL A 74 -3.13 -3.97 16.82
N GLY A 75 -2.90 -5.11 16.15
CA GLY A 75 -3.87 -5.80 15.30
C GLY A 75 -3.37 -6.01 13.87
N LYS A 76 -4.25 -6.51 13.01
CA LYS A 76 -3.97 -6.69 11.58
C LYS A 76 -4.22 -5.38 10.82
N ILE A 77 -3.26 -4.96 10.01
CA ILE A 77 -3.33 -3.73 9.22
C ILE A 77 -3.24 -4.07 7.73
N GLY A 78 -4.17 -3.54 6.95
CA GLY A 78 -4.16 -3.59 5.48
C GLY A 78 -4.77 -2.32 4.91
N ALA A 79 -4.70 -2.12 3.59
CA ALA A 79 -5.23 -0.93 2.94
C ALA A 79 -5.80 -1.24 1.56
N LEU A 80 -6.82 -0.47 1.18
CA LEU A 80 -7.41 -0.41 -0.16
C LEU A 80 -7.51 1.05 -0.60
N ILE A 81 -7.38 1.31 -1.89
CA ILE A 81 -7.27 2.65 -2.46
C ILE A 81 -8.58 3.04 -3.16
N CYS A 82 -9.23 4.08 -2.66
CA CYS A 82 -10.39 4.71 -3.30
C CYS A 82 -11.49 3.68 -3.65
N TRP A 83 -11.83 3.53 -4.94
CA TRP A 83 -12.89 2.65 -5.45
C TRP A 83 -12.63 1.14 -5.29
N GLU A 84 -11.43 0.72 -4.90
CA GLU A 84 -11.18 -0.67 -4.49
C GLU A 84 -12.07 -1.11 -3.33
N ASN A 85 -12.43 -0.18 -2.46
CA ASN A 85 -13.37 -0.41 -1.36
C ASN A 85 -14.78 -0.80 -1.83
N ARG A 86 -15.10 -0.61 -3.12
CA ARG A 86 -16.40 -1.04 -3.69
C ARG A 86 -16.34 -2.41 -4.34
N MET A 87 -15.15 -3.00 -4.53
CA MET A 87 -14.99 -4.29 -5.17
C MET A 87 -15.32 -5.43 -4.18
N PRO A 88 -16.40 -6.21 -4.37
CA PRO A 88 -16.83 -7.21 -3.38
C PRO A 88 -15.78 -8.30 -3.16
N LEU A 89 -15.23 -8.86 -4.25
CA LEU A 89 -14.24 -9.94 -4.17
C LEU A 89 -12.94 -9.50 -3.48
N LEU A 90 -12.51 -8.27 -3.71
CA LEU A 90 -11.31 -7.72 -3.07
C LEU A 90 -11.51 -7.55 -1.56
N ARG A 91 -12.68 -7.08 -1.13
CA ARG A 91 -13.02 -7.01 0.30
C ARG A 91 -13.13 -8.39 0.94
N THR A 92 -13.78 -9.34 0.28
CA THR A 92 -13.86 -10.71 0.79
C THR A 92 -12.47 -11.33 0.93
N ALA A 93 -11.56 -11.09 -0.02
CA ALA A 93 -10.18 -11.54 0.08
C ALA A 93 -9.42 -10.89 1.25
N MET A 94 -9.72 -9.63 1.58
CA MET A 94 -9.16 -8.95 2.77
C MET A 94 -9.69 -9.54 4.07
N TYR A 95 -11.00 -9.84 4.15
CA TYR A 95 -11.60 -10.44 5.35
C TYR A 95 -11.12 -11.86 5.64
N ALA A 96 -10.66 -12.57 4.62
CA ALA A 96 -10.11 -13.92 4.77
C ALA A 96 -8.66 -13.94 5.35
N LYS A 97 -8.02 -12.79 5.56
CA LYS A 97 -6.62 -12.68 6.01
C LYS A 97 -6.47 -12.42 7.50
#